data_AF-A0A7S2C0Y7-F1
#
_entry.id   AF-A0A7S2C0Y7-F1
#
_cell.length_a   1.000
_cell.length_b   1.000
_cell.length_c   1.000
_cell.angle_alpha   90.00
_cell.angle_beta   90.00
_cell.angle_gamma   90.00
#
_symmetry.space_group_name_H-M   'P 1'
#
loop_
_entity.id
_entity.type
_entity.pdbx_description
1 polymer ?
#
loop_
_entity_poly.entity_id
_entity_poly.type
_entity_poly.pdbx_seq_one_letter_code
_entity_poly.pdbx_strand_id
1 'polypeptide(L)'
;KSDTEIRKRITQGSYKFPRHQFEHVSAAAIDLISNLLQVDVTRRFSAAQALAHPWIRQAQQQLPLRECSVSALVSSLRAFKSFSAMRKLMLEVIAFSLRPSQIA
;
A
#
# COMPACT_ATOMS: atom_id res chain seq x y z
N LYS A 1 9.50 -6.48 -28.18
CA LYS A 1 8.03 -6.59 -28.24
C LYS A 1 7.49 -5.26 -28.76
N SER A 2 6.56 -5.26 -29.71
CA SER A 2 5.96 -4.02 -30.23
C SER A 2 4.90 -3.48 -29.27
N ASP A 3 4.74 -2.16 -29.19
CA ASP A 3 3.77 -1.49 -28.31
C ASP A 3 2.32 -1.92 -28.61
N THR A 4 2.01 -2.16 -29.89
CA THR A 4 0.72 -2.69 -30.34
C THR A 4 0.42 -4.07 -29.77
N GLU A 5 1.43 -4.94 -29.68
CA GLU A 5 1.26 -6.29 -29.13
C GLU A 5 1.10 -6.27 -27.60
N ILE A 6 1.78 -5.34 -26.92
CA ILE A 6 1.63 -5.13 -25.47
C ILE A 6 0.21 -4.67 -25.15
N ARG A 7 -0.28 -3.65 -25.87
CA ARG A 7 -1.66 -3.14 -25.72
C ARG A 7 -2.70 -4.23 -25.92
N LYS A 8 -2.53 -5.08 -26.94
CA LYS A 8 -3.43 -6.21 -27.21
C LYS A 8 -3.48 -7.21 -26.03
N ARG A 9 -2.34 -7.51 -25.41
CA ARG A 9 -2.30 -8.44 -24.27
C ARG A 9 -2.93 -7.84 -23.02
N ILE A 10 -2.77 -6.53 -22.81
CA ILE A 10 -3.40 -5.79 -21.71
C ILE A 10 -4.93 -5.83 -21.84
N THR A 11 -5.47 -5.50 -23.03
CA THR A 11 -6.92 -5.49 -23.25
C THR A 11 -7.54 -6.89 -23.17
N GLN A 12 -6.78 -7.93 -23.52
CA GLN A 12 -7.21 -9.33 -23.38
C GLN A 12 -7.07 -9.87 -21.96
N GLY A 13 -6.38 -9.18 -21.05
CA GLY A 13 -6.05 -9.72 -19.72
C GLY A 13 -5.17 -10.97 -19.77
N SER A 14 -4.41 -11.16 -20.85
CA SER A 14 -3.65 -12.39 -21.07
C SER A 14 -2.30 -12.32 -20.35
N TYR A 15 -2.25 -12.86 -19.13
CA TYR A 15 -1.02 -13.11 -18.37
C TYR A 15 -0.98 -14.57 -17.89
N LYS A 16 0.20 -15.03 -17.47
CA LYS A 16 0.43 -16.39 -16.95
C LYS A 16 1.40 -16.32 -15.78
N PHE A 17 1.38 -17.35 -14.94
CA PHE A 17 2.36 -17.56 -13.87
C PHE A 17 3.17 -18.82 -14.20
N PRO A 18 4.26 -18.71 -14.99
CA PRO A 18 5.07 -19.87 -15.34
C PRO A 18 5.71 -20.48 -14.09
N ARG A 19 5.60 -21.80 -13.93
CA ARG A 19 6.07 -22.50 -12.73
C ARG A 19 7.55 -22.25 -12.43
N HIS A 20 8.42 -22.24 -13.45
CA HIS A 20 9.86 -22.02 -13.29
C HIS A 20 10.23 -20.64 -12.72
N GLN A 21 9.35 -19.64 -12.87
CA GLN A 21 9.56 -18.29 -12.35
C GLN A 21 8.84 -18.06 -11.02
N PHE A 22 7.72 -18.73 -10.81
CA PHE A 22 6.82 -18.51 -9.66
C PHE A 22 6.85 -19.64 -8.63
N GLU A 23 7.79 -20.59 -8.73
CA GLU A 23 7.89 -21.73 -7.82
C GLU A 23 8.04 -21.31 -6.35
N HIS A 24 8.79 -20.23 -6.09
CA HIS A 24 9.02 -19.69 -4.75
C HIS A 24 7.94 -18.69 -4.31
N VAL A 25 6.96 -18.39 -5.17
CA VAL A 25 5.91 -17.42 -4.89
C VAL A 25 4.72 -18.15 -4.26
N SER A 26 4.24 -17.65 -3.13
CA SER A 26 3.13 -18.28 -2.42
C SER A 26 1.84 -18.22 -3.24
N ALA A 27 0.99 -19.24 -3.09
CA ALA A 27 -0.31 -19.29 -3.75
C ALA A 27 -1.18 -18.06 -3.40
N ALA A 28 -1.11 -17.58 -2.14
CA ALA A 28 -1.82 -16.37 -1.71
C ALA A 28 -1.32 -15.10 -2.43
N ALA A 29 -0.04 -15.01 -2.81
CA ALA A 29 0.45 -13.89 -3.59
C ALA A 29 -0.11 -13.91 -5.02
N ILE A 30 -0.11 -15.10 -5.64
CA ILE A 30 -0.64 -15.32 -6.99
C ILE A 30 -2.14 -15.03 -7.03
N ASP A 31 -2.89 -15.43 -5.99
CA ASP A 31 -4.31 -15.15 -5.86
C ASP A 31 -4.59 -13.63 -5.77
N LEU A 32 -3.83 -12.91 -4.94
CA LEU A 32 -3.95 -11.45 -4.84
C LEU A 32 -3.69 -10.77 -6.19
N ILE A 33 -2.60 -11.12 -6.88
CA ILE A 33 -2.27 -10.55 -8.19
C ILE A 33 -3.40 -10.83 -9.19
N SER A 34 -3.96 -12.03 -9.17
CA SER A 34 -5.04 -12.43 -10.09
C SER A 34 -6.34 -11.64 -9.85
N ASN A 35 -6.64 -11.31 -8.61
CA ASN A 35 -7.80 -10.48 -8.25
C ASN A 35 -7.57 -8.97 -8.54
N LEU A 36 -6.31 -8.53 -8.59
CA LEU A 36 -5.95 -7.16 -8.97
C LEU A 36 -5.87 -6.94 -10.48
N LEU A 37 -5.42 -7.95 -11.23
CA LEU A 37 -5.25 -7.88 -12.69
C LEU A 37 -6.50 -8.33 -13.48
N GLN A 38 -7.69 -8.08 -12.95
CA GLN A 38 -8.95 -8.33 -13.63
C GLN A 38 -9.23 -7.26 -14.70
N VAL A 39 -9.60 -7.68 -15.92
CA VAL A 39 -10.00 -6.78 -17.02
C VAL A 39 -11.32 -6.09 -16.69
N ASP A 40 -12.28 -6.86 -16.18
CA ASP A 40 -13.55 -6.34 -15.67
C ASP A 40 -13.33 -5.60 -14.35
N VAL A 41 -13.59 -4.29 -14.36
CA VAL A 41 -13.41 -3.40 -13.20
C VAL A 41 -14.31 -3.80 -12.05
N THR A 42 -15.50 -4.35 -12.31
CA THR A 42 -16.45 -4.75 -11.26
C THR A 42 -15.98 -5.97 -10.47
N ARG A 43 -15.14 -6.80 -11.09
CA ARG A 43 -14.52 -7.99 -10.48
C ARG A 43 -13.16 -7.70 -9.88
N ARG A 44 -12.55 -6.57 -10.24
CA ARG A 44 -11.25 -6.15 -9.73
C ARG A 44 -11.37 -5.79 -8.26
N PHE A 45 -10.44 -6.28 -7.45
CA PHE A 45 -10.38 -5.88 -6.05
C PHE A 45 -10.19 -4.37 -5.90
N SER A 46 -11.01 -3.78 -5.04
CA SER A 46 -10.78 -2.46 -4.48
C SER A 46 -9.57 -2.48 -3.54
N ALA A 47 -9.01 -1.30 -3.25
CA ALA A 47 -7.91 -1.17 -2.30
C ALA A 47 -8.24 -1.76 -0.92
N ALA A 48 -9.48 -1.58 -0.45
CA ALA A 48 -9.94 -2.16 0.82
C ALA A 48 -9.97 -3.69 0.80
N GLN A 49 -10.45 -4.29 -0.30
CA GLN A 49 -10.45 -5.75 -0.46
C GLN A 49 -9.03 -6.31 -0.55
N ALA A 50 -8.13 -5.65 -1.28
CA ALA A 50 -6.73 -6.02 -1.36
C ALA A 50 -6.04 -5.95 0.00
N LEU A 51 -6.27 -4.88 0.78
CA LEU A 51 -5.74 -4.70 2.13
C LEU A 51 -6.22 -5.81 3.09
N ALA A 52 -7.46 -6.27 2.94
CA ALA A 52 -8.03 -7.35 3.74
C ALA A 52 -7.52 -8.75 3.32
N HIS A 53 -6.85 -8.88 2.18
CA HIS A 53 -6.40 -10.16 1.64
C HIS A 53 -5.34 -10.83 2.57
N PRO A 54 -5.39 -12.16 2.78
CA PRO A 54 -4.49 -12.87 3.68
C PRO A 54 -3.01 -12.60 3.44
N TRP A 55 -2.61 -12.48 2.17
CA TRP A 55 -1.22 -12.19 1.81
C TRP A 55 -0.71 -10.85 2.38
N ILE A 56 -1.53 -9.79 2.37
CA ILE A 56 -1.16 -8.50 2.97
C ILE A 56 -1.27 -8.56 4.49
N ARG A 57 -2.33 -9.15 5.03
CA ARG A 57 -2.53 -9.23 6.49
C ARG A 57 -1.43 -10.01 7.20
N GLN A 58 -0.94 -11.10 6.61
CA GLN A 58 0.18 -11.87 7.18
C GLN A 58 1.47 -11.05 7.20
N ALA A 59 1.76 -10.27 6.14
CA ALA A 59 2.90 -9.37 6.12
C ALA A 59 2.80 -8.28 7.21
N GLN A 60 1.59 -7.78 7.48
CA GLN A 60 1.37 -6.80 8.55
C GLN A 60 1.62 -7.37 9.95
N GLN A 61 1.31 -8.65 10.19
CA GLN A 61 1.55 -9.31 11.48
C GLN A 61 3.03 -9.54 11.77
N GLN A 62 3.86 -9.62 10.73
CA GLN A 62 5.31 -9.82 10.85
C GLN A 62 6.08 -8.51 11.06
N LEU A 63 5.44 -7.36 10.82
CA LEU A 63 6.04 -6.08 11.15
C LEU A 63 5.96 -5.89 12.66
N PRO A 64 7.08 -5.64 13.36
CA PRO A 64 7.00 -5.16 14.73
C PRO A 64 6.23 -3.85 14.66
N LEU A 65 4.98 -3.87 15.12
CA LEU A 65 4.22 -2.65 15.32
C LEU A 65 5.07 -1.83 16.29
N ARG A 66 5.68 -0.74 15.80
CA ARG A 66 6.22 0.30 16.69
C ARG A 66 5.00 0.72 17.52
N GLU A 67 4.95 0.29 18.77
CA GLU A 67 3.94 0.73 19.72
C GLU A 67 4.16 2.23 19.96
N CYS A 68 3.65 3.06 19.05
CA CYS A 68 3.50 4.47 19.30
C CYS A 68 2.48 4.58 20.42
N SER A 69 2.94 5.02 21.59
CA SER A 69 2.06 5.25 22.74
C SER A 69 0.90 6.15 22.33
N VAL A 70 -0.31 5.58 22.30
CA VAL A 70 -1.53 6.29 21.91
C VAL A 70 -1.73 7.52 22.80
N SER A 71 -1.35 7.44 24.08
CA SER A 71 -1.44 8.57 25.01
C SER A 71 -0.49 9.72 24.64
N ALA A 72 0.74 9.41 24.23
CA ALA A 72 1.69 10.42 23.75
C ALA A 72 1.17 11.10 22.47
N LEU A 73 0.63 10.31 21.53
CA LEU A 73 0.05 10.81 20.29
C LEU A 73 -1.16 11.72 20.54
N VAL A 74 -2.09 11.29 21.39
CA VAL A 74 -3.27 12.09 21.78
C VAL A 74 -2.85 13.39 22.46
N SER A 75 -1.81 13.36 23.32
CA SER A 75 -1.29 14.55 23.98
C SER A 75 -0.71 15.56 22.98
N SER A 76 0.07 15.09 22.01
CA SER A 76 0.61 15.92 20.92
C SER A 76 -0.49 16.51 20.03
N LEU A 77 -1.56 15.77 19.74
CA LEU A 77 -2.71 16.29 18.99
C LEU A 77 -3.48 17.38 19.75
N ARG A 78 -3.66 17.20 21.07
CA ARG A 78 -4.27 18.23 21.93
C ARG A 78 -3.40 19.51 21.96
N ALA A 79 -2.08 19.36 22.07
CA ALA A 79 -1.15 20.47 22.02
C ALA A 79 -1.16 21.17 20.64
N PHE A 80 -1.24 20.42 19.54
CA PHE A 80 -1.30 20.97 18.19
C PHE A 80 -2.48 21.94 18.02
N LYS A 81 -3.64 21.64 18.60
CA LYS A 81 -4.82 22.51 18.56
C LYS A 81 -4.50 23.93 19.07
N SER A 82 -3.72 24.05 20.14
CA SER A 82 -3.39 25.33 20.77
C SER A 82 -2.18 26.06 20.16
N PHE A 83 -1.51 25.48 19.16
CA PHE A 83 -0.37 26.14 18.51
C PHE A 83 -0.77 27.38 17.70
N SER A 84 0.17 28.33 17.62
CA SER A 84 0.04 29.52 16.78
C SER A 84 -0.05 29.16 15.30
N ALA A 85 -0.62 30.06 14.49
CA ALA A 85 -0.76 29.86 13.04
C ALA A 85 0.58 29.54 12.36
N MET A 86 1.66 30.26 12.72
CA MET A 86 3.00 30.01 12.20
C MET A 86 3.52 28.61 12.56
N ARG A 87 3.33 28.16 13.82
CA ARG A 87 3.76 26.81 14.24
C ARG A 87 2.98 25.72 13.50
N LYS A 88 1.69 25.92 13.26
CA LYS A 88 0.85 24.97 12.49
C LYS A 88 1.32 24.88 11.04
N LEU A 89 1.53 26.03 10.39
CA LEU A 89 2.04 26.09 9.02
C LEU A 89 3.41 25.41 8.89
N MET A 90 4.32 25.66 9.82
CA MET A 90 5.64 25.02 9.83
C MET A 90 5.54 23.50 9.96
N LEU A 91 4.69 23.00 10.85
CA LEU A 91 4.47 21.55 11.00
C LEU A 91 3.86 20.92 9.75
N GLU A 92 2.99 21.63 9.04
CA GLU A 92 2.44 21.22 7.76
C GLU A 92 3.53 21.13 6.69
N VAL A 93 4.36 22.17 6.53
CA VAL A 93 5.50 22.16 5.61
C VAL A 93 6.44 21.00 5.91
N ILE A 94 6.76 20.77 7.18
CA ILE A 94 7.61 19.68 7.64
C ILE A 94 6.96 18.31 7.30
N ALA A 95 5.65 18.15 7.54
CA ALA A 95 4.95 16.91 7.24
C ALA A 95 4.98 16.52 5.75
N PHE A 96 4.95 17.51 4.85
CA PHE A 96 5.00 17.27 3.39
C PHE A 96 6.41 17.29 2.81
N SER A 97 7.38 17.92 3.49
CA SER A 97 8.74 18.12 2.96
C SER A 97 9.78 17.16 3.53
N LEU A 98 9.50 16.53 4.68
CA LEU A 98 10.42 15.55 5.25
C LEU A 98 10.25 14.17 4.61
N ARG A 99 11.39 13.54 4.33
CA ARG A 99 11.44 12.14 3.90
C ARG A 99 11.28 11.21 5.11
N PRO A 100 10.83 9.94 4.93
CA PRO A 100 10.69 8.98 6.02
C PRO A 100 11.95 8.80 6.88
N SER A 101 13.14 8.99 6.31
CA SER A 101 14.43 8.92 7.02
C SER A 101 14.67 10.05 8.02
N GLN A 102 13.92 11.15 7.93
CA GLN A 102 14.06 12.32 8.82
C GLN A 102 13.03 12.30 9.97
N ILE A 103 12.16 11.28 10.00
CA ILE A 103 11.03 11.13 10.95
C ILE A 103 11.25 9.90 11.86
N ALA A 104 12.26 9.07 11.60
CA ALA A 104 12.44 7.73 12.17
C ALA A 104 13.25 7.69 13.47
#